data_AF-A0A8R1USN0-F1
#
_entry.id   AF-A0A8R1USN0-F1
#
_cell.length_a   1.000
_cell.length_b   1.000
_cell.length_c   1.000
_cell.angle_alpha   90.00
_cell.angle_beta   90.00
_cell.angle_gamma   90.00
#
_symmetry.space_group_name_H-M   'P 1'
#
loop_
_entity.id
_entity.type
_entity.pdbx_description
1 polymer ?
#
loop_
_entity_poly.entity_id
_entity_poly.type
_entity_poly.pdbx_seq_one_letter_code
_entity_poly.pdbx_strand_id
1 'polypeptide(L)'
;MTGPSDSLRLGYEANQFPLLFEDKYGTLKGIYFRIWRIIAEKFSQSIELFKIKNEQISSGNDTIEYLSDRIVSNGSVWTFIDGTAIDKTFPLKTFRLTTPFIFLQSYLFDSRPMFHGETSDFSKFIGFTWKIFVLIVLCILLKNLIYNLNHFLNPPRKGKLSYFMSASNIAYLYFVTFVIFLHGAAFKGDSISPFRYKISTLTDIFTTNKYLIVDSYGRYTDEQLELFKGRVKYVSDKVELFHMLCETTMSVAMMLSLEELQSNLIVSQCDLRRVIVSDKERQIYEPFSVLSAELPFYFQFNHNSTSPRYVKRINFIILALFNTEKITTYWLFKELPSLKNYYVGENTSPPSFHPMNLERLAIIFLIYLGLCCLSLVVFGFEITYHKKNFDYFEKIKNYASRKFLANIN
;
A
#
# COMPACT_ATOMS: atom_id res chain seq x y z
N MET A 1 -31.99 -12.84 44.48
CA MET A 1 -31.60 -11.55 43.90
C MET A 1 -30.45 -11.01 44.73
N THR A 2 -29.21 -11.29 44.35
CA THR A 2 -28.06 -10.58 44.93
C THR A 2 -28.12 -9.14 44.44
N GLY A 3 -27.98 -8.17 45.34
CA GLY A 3 -27.97 -6.74 44.99
C GLY A 3 -26.92 -6.43 43.92
N PRO A 4 -26.99 -5.25 43.28
CA PRO A 4 -25.92 -4.82 42.39
C PRO A 4 -24.61 -4.84 43.18
N SER A 5 -23.63 -5.61 42.70
CA SER A 5 -22.24 -5.54 43.18
C SER A 5 -21.81 -4.08 43.19
N ASP A 6 -21.14 -3.63 44.26
CA ASP A 6 -20.60 -2.27 44.36
C ASP A 6 -19.51 -1.99 43.30
N SER A 7 -19.01 -3.05 42.66
CA SER A 7 -18.03 -3.01 41.58
C SER A 7 -18.46 -3.75 40.32
N LEU A 8 -18.10 -3.18 39.17
CA LEU A 8 -18.16 -3.77 37.84
C LEU A 8 -16.84 -4.48 37.55
N ARG A 9 -16.88 -5.81 37.55
CA ARG A 9 -15.72 -6.66 37.23
C ARG A 9 -15.63 -6.84 35.72
N LEU A 10 -14.63 -6.25 35.07
CA LEU A 10 -14.51 -6.22 33.61
C LEU A 10 -13.24 -6.94 33.17
N GLY A 11 -13.38 -7.87 32.22
CA GLY A 11 -12.25 -8.54 31.57
C GLY A 11 -11.71 -7.72 30.40
N TYR A 12 -10.39 -7.71 30.17
CA TYR A 12 -9.79 -7.04 29.02
C TYR A 12 -8.49 -7.69 28.54
N GLU A 13 -8.13 -7.49 27.27
CA GLU A 13 -6.81 -7.90 26.72
C GLU A 13 -5.89 -6.70 26.44
N ALA A 14 -6.45 -5.58 25.98
CA ALA A 14 -5.74 -4.30 25.71
C ALA A 14 -4.77 -4.31 24.52
N ASN A 15 -5.06 -5.13 23.49
CA ASN A 15 -4.25 -5.22 22.26
C ASN A 15 -4.88 -4.49 21.05
N GLN A 16 -5.81 -3.56 21.28
CA GLN A 16 -6.63 -2.95 20.22
C GLN A 16 -6.50 -1.42 20.18
N PHE A 17 -5.30 -0.88 19.97
CA PHE A 17 -5.14 0.58 19.88
C PHE A 17 -5.88 1.16 18.66
N PRO A 18 -6.58 2.29 18.74
CA PRO A 18 -6.80 3.14 19.90
C PRO A 18 -8.10 2.81 20.68
N LEU A 19 -8.75 1.71 20.34
CA LEU A 19 -10.03 1.29 20.92
C LEU A 19 -9.87 0.86 22.39
N LEU A 20 -8.86 0.04 22.69
CA LEU A 20 -8.48 -0.35 24.03
C LEU A 20 -6.99 -0.74 24.08
N PHE A 21 -6.22 -0.08 24.95
CA PHE A 21 -4.78 -0.32 25.08
C PHE A 21 -4.27 0.08 26.46
N GLU A 22 -3.16 -0.49 26.90
CA GLU A 22 -2.42 -0.03 28.08
C GLU A 22 -1.35 0.97 27.65
N ASP A 23 -1.16 2.05 28.41
CA ASP A 23 -0.02 2.94 28.18
C ASP A 23 1.30 2.40 28.72
N LYS A 24 2.39 3.12 28.45
CA LYS A 24 3.74 2.79 28.96
C LYS A 24 3.83 2.63 30.48
N TYR A 25 2.83 3.08 31.24
CA TYR A 25 2.74 2.93 32.69
C TYR A 25 1.77 1.81 33.10
N GLY A 26 1.26 1.02 32.15
CA GLY A 26 0.26 -0.03 32.39
C GLY A 26 -1.15 0.50 32.64
N THR A 27 -1.43 1.78 32.36
CA THR A 27 -2.76 2.35 32.60
C THR A 27 -3.66 2.08 31.39
N LEU A 28 -4.80 1.42 31.63
CA LEU A 28 -5.79 1.13 30.59
C LEU A 28 -6.44 2.43 30.06
N LYS A 29 -6.43 2.57 28.73
CA LYS A 29 -6.94 3.71 27.96
C LYS A 29 -7.68 3.22 26.71
N GLY A 30 -8.31 4.16 26.02
CA GLY A 30 -9.04 3.91 24.78
C GLY A 30 -10.53 4.15 24.89
N ILE A 31 -11.18 4.17 23.73
CA ILE A 31 -12.62 4.47 23.59
C ILE A 31 -13.47 3.46 24.37
N TYR A 32 -13.12 2.18 24.33
CA TYR A 32 -13.90 1.13 24.99
C TYR A 32 -13.86 1.29 26.51
N PHE A 33 -12.69 1.57 27.09
CA PHE A 33 -12.60 1.85 28.51
C PHE A 33 -13.36 3.12 28.89
N ARG A 34 -13.39 4.13 28.01
CA ARG A 34 -14.18 5.36 28.23
C ARG A 34 -15.68 5.07 28.30
N ILE A 35 -16.20 4.19 27.45
CA ILE A 35 -17.60 3.73 27.50
C ILE A 35 -17.90 3.19 28.90
N TRP A 36 -17.04 2.29 29.39
CA TRP A 36 -17.23 1.66 30.69
C TRP A 36 -17.10 2.61 31.87
N ARG A 37 -16.23 3.61 31.81
CA ARG A 37 -16.17 4.68 32.82
C ARG A 37 -17.48 5.47 32.93
N ILE A 38 -18.08 5.83 31.79
CA ILE A 38 -19.36 6.55 31.78
C ILE A 38 -20.50 5.66 32.29
N ILE A 39 -20.49 4.38 31.93
CA ILE A 39 -21.43 3.38 32.45
C ILE A 39 -21.30 3.30 33.98
N ALA A 40 -20.09 3.05 34.49
CA ALA A 40 -19.82 2.92 35.91
C ALA A 40 -20.26 4.15 36.71
N GLU A 41 -19.94 5.36 36.22
CA GLU A 41 -20.38 6.62 36.80
C GLU A 41 -21.92 6.73 36.82
N LYS A 42 -22.58 6.36 35.72
CA LYS A 42 -24.05 6.42 35.62
C LYS A 42 -24.76 5.44 36.57
N PHE A 43 -24.11 4.33 36.89
CA PHE A 43 -24.62 3.32 37.82
C PHE A 43 -24.08 3.47 39.25
N SER A 44 -23.24 4.48 39.52
CA SER A 44 -22.56 4.68 40.81
C SER A 44 -21.77 3.45 41.27
N GLN A 45 -21.10 2.78 40.34
CA GLN A 45 -20.28 1.59 40.61
C GLN A 45 -18.80 1.88 40.37
N SER A 46 -17.95 1.20 41.12
CA SER A 46 -16.51 1.18 40.85
C SER A 46 -16.18 0.20 39.71
N ILE A 47 -15.00 0.33 39.09
CA ILE A 47 -14.53 -0.63 38.06
C ILE A 47 -13.37 -1.44 38.63
N GLU A 48 -13.48 -2.76 38.53
CA GLU A 48 -12.40 -3.71 38.77
C GLU A 48 -11.99 -4.35 37.45
N LEU A 49 -10.71 -4.23 37.10
CA LEU A 49 -10.18 -4.69 35.82
C LEU A 49 -9.43 -6.01 35.98
N PHE A 50 -9.68 -6.95 35.06
CA PHE A 50 -9.02 -8.25 35.02
C PHE A 50 -8.38 -8.44 33.65
N LYS A 51 -7.04 -8.43 33.60
CA LYS A 51 -6.30 -8.71 32.35
C LYS A 51 -6.39 -10.19 32.04
N ILE A 52 -6.76 -10.52 30.80
CA ILE A 52 -6.95 -11.90 30.33
C ILE A 52 -6.17 -12.07 29.03
N LYS A 53 -5.54 -13.24 28.88
CA LYS A 53 -5.02 -13.70 27.59
C LYS A 53 -6.14 -14.45 26.89
N ASN A 54 -6.74 -13.84 25.86
CA ASN A 54 -7.97 -14.39 25.28
C ASN A 54 -7.69 -15.55 24.31
N GLU A 55 -7.18 -16.66 24.82
CA GLU A 55 -6.82 -17.83 24.03
C GLU A 55 -8.06 -18.70 23.70
N GLN A 56 -7.97 -19.45 22.60
CA GLN A 56 -8.93 -20.50 22.28
C GLN A 56 -8.75 -21.67 23.26
N ILE A 57 -9.85 -22.12 23.84
CA ILE A 57 -9.88 -23.25 24.76
C ILE A 57 -10.78 -24.35 24.19
N SER A 58 -10.30 -25.59 24.22
CA SER A 58 -11.08 -26.74 23.82
C SER A 58 -12.23 -26.93 24.81
N SER A 59 -13.46 -26.70 24.37
CA SER A 59 -14.64 -27.21 25.04
C SER A 59 -14.85 -28.65 24.54
N GLY A 60 -15.01 -29.62 25.44
CA GLY A 60 -14.92 -31.07 25.16
C GLY A 60 -15.88 -31.66 24.11
N ASN A 61 -16.58 -30.84 23.34
CA ASN A 61 -17.49 -31.19 22.24
C ASN A 61 -16.97 -30.68 20.87
N ASP A 62 -15.66 -30.52 20.69
CA ASP A 62 -15.04 -29.93 19.48
C ASP A 62 -15.49 -28.49 19.16
N THR A 63 -16.18 -27.82 20.09
CA THR A 63 -16.54 -26.41 19.96
C THR A 63 -15.40 -25.55 20.49
N ILE A 64 -14.88 -24.66 19.66
CA ILE A 64 -13.91 -23.65 20.06
C ILE A 64 -14.63 -22.62 20.94
N GLU A 65 -14.17 -22.45 22.16
CA GLU A 65 -14.63 -21.41 23.08
C GLU A 65 -13.45 -20.46 23.35
N TYR A 66 -13.69 -19.16 23.47
CA TYR A 66 -12.66 -18.22 23.92
C TYR A 66 -12.64 -18.14 25.44
N LEU A 67 -11.46 -17.94 26.05
CA LEU A 67 -11.36 -17.78 27.49
C LEU A 67 -12.25 -16.65 28.01
N SER A 68 -12.37 -15.54 27.25
CA SER A 68 -13.29 -14.42 27.54
C SER A 68 -14.74 -14.87 27.69
N ASP A 69 -15.18 -15.83 26.88
CA ASP A 69 -16.56 -16.30 26.86
C ASP A 69 -16.82 -17.16 28.09
N ARG A 70 -15.88 -18.05 28.43
CA ARG A 70 -15.98 -18.90 29.62
C ARG A 70 -16.02 -18.10 30.92
N ILE A 71 -15.18 -17.08 31.07
CA ILE A 71 -15.15 -16.28 32.30
C ILE A 71 -16.42 -15.44 32.46
N VAL A 72 -17.01 -14.96 31.35
CA VAL A 72 -18.29 -14.24 31.37
C VAL A 72 -19.43 -15.21 31.65
N SER A 73 -19.46 -16.38 31.00
CA SER A 73 -20.51 -17.39 31.16
C SER A 73 -20.53 -18.00 32.56
N ASN A 74 -19.38 -18.06 33.23
CA ASN A 74 -19.26 -18.45 34.64
C ASN A 74 -19.53 -17.29 35.61
N GLY A 75 -19.67 -16.05 35.12
CA GLY A 75 -19.93 -14.86 35.94
C GLY A 75 -18.73 -14.39 36.76
N SER A 76 -17.51 -14.83 36.40
CA SER A 76 -16.27 -14.36 37.04
C SER A 76 -16.01 -12.89 36.74
N VAL A 77 -16.37 -12.46 35.53
CA VAL A 77 -16.45 -11.06 35.11
C VAL A 77 -17.84 -10.80 34.53
N TRP A 78 -18.24 -9.53 34.53
CA TRP A 78 -19.54 -9.11 33.97
C TRP A 78 -19.53 -9.16 32.45
N THR A 79 -18.42 -8.74 31.84
CA THR A 79 -18.27 -8.65 30.39
C THR A 79 -16.79 -8.59 29.99
N PHE A 80 -16.53 -8.63 28.69
CA PHE A 80 -15.23 -8.42 28.08
C PHE A 80 -15.22 -7.06 27.35
N ILE A 81 -14.30 -6.17 27.72
CA ILE A 81 -14.29 -4.75 27.31
C ILE A 81 -13.90 -4.60 25.83
N ASP A 82 -13.06 -5.48 25.30
CA ASP A 82 -12.61 -5.45 23.90
C ASP A 82 -13.78 -5.75 22.93
N GLY A 83 -14.91 -6.22 23.47
CA GLY A 83 -16.10 -6.62 22.72
C GLY A 83 -15.91 -7.96 22.02
N THR A 84 -17.03 -8.54 21.62
CA THR A 84 -17.07 -9.82 20.93
C THR A 84 -17.78 -9.66 19.60
N ALA A 85 -17.13 -10.10 18.52
CA ALA A 85 -17.78 -10.28 17.23
C ALA A 85 -18.57 -11.59 17.26
N ILE A 86 -19.81 -11.56 16.76
CA ILE A 86 -20.67 -12.75 16.72
C ILE A 86 -20.43 -13.47 15.40
N ASP A 87 -20.00 -14.72 15.49
CA ASP A 87 -19.92 -15.64 14.37
C ASP A 87 -21.13 -16.60 14.38
N LYS A 88 -21.12 -17.61 13.48
CA LYS A 88 -22.20 -18.60 13.42
C LYS A 88 -22.22 -19.55 14.63
N THR A 89 -21.07 -19.72 15.31
CA THR A 89 -20.91 -20.69 16.39
C THR A 89 -21.16 -20.09 17.78
N PHE A 90 -21.25 -18.76 17.86
CA PHE A 90 -21.44 -18.03 19.09
C PHE A 90 -22.69 -18.49 19.89
N PRO A 91 -22.55 -18.84 21.19
CA PRO A 91 -23.62 -19.43 21.97
C PRO A 91 -24.60 -18.36 22.49
N LEU A 92 -25.48 -17.87 21.60
CA LEU A 92 -26.47 -16.82 21.89
C LEU A 92 -27.39 -17.12 23.09
N LYS A 93 -27.60 -18.39 23.43
CA LYS A 93 -28.42 -18.79 24.59
C LYS A 93 -27.73 -18.53 25.93
N THR A 94 -26.41 -18.50 25.95
CA THR A 94 -25.59 -18.31 27.16
C THR A 94 -25.46 -16.84 27.53
N PHE A 95 -25.51 -15.96 26.53
CA PHE A 95 -25.19 -14.55 26.70
C PHE A 95 -26.38 -13.63 26.45
N ARG A 96 -26.45 -12.54 27.22
CA ARG A 96 -27.21 -11.34 26.87
C ARG A 96 -26.27 -10.38 26.17
N LEU A 97 -26.68 -9.88 25.02
CA LEU A 97 -25.89 -8.99 24.20
C LEU A 97 -26.45 -7.57 24.26
N THR A 98 -25.57 -6.58 24.14
CA THR A 98 -25.98 -5.19 23.90
C THR A 98 -26.51 -5.01 22.48
N THR A 99 -26.93 -3.80 22.15
CA THR A 99 -26.91 -3.36 20.75
C THR A 99 -25.46 -3.32 20.25
N PRO A 100 -25.20 -3.51 18.95
CA PRO A 100 -23.85 -3.37 18.41
C PRO A 100 -23.38 -1.94 18.67
N PHE A 101 -22.18 -1.81 19.23
CA PHE A 101 -21.63 -0.48 19.56
C PHE A 101 -20.69 0.03 18.47
N ILE A 102 -20.07 -0.87 17.70
CA ILE A 102 -19.23 -0.53 16.56
C ILE A 102 -19.27 -1.64 15.52
N PHE A 103 -19.01 -1.28 14.27
CA PHE A 103 -18.79 -2.20 13.17
C PHE A 103 -17.35 -2.05 12.71
N LEU A 104 -16.62 -3.15 12.66
CA LEU A 104 -15.21 -3.16 12.28
C LEU A 104 -14.95 -4.23 11.22
N GLN A 105 -13.96 -3.97 10.38
CA GLN A 105 -13.48 -4.90 9.38
C GLN A 105 -12.09 -5.35 9.78
N SER A 106 -11.80 -6.64 9.67
CA SER A 106 -10.44 -7.15 9.80
C SER A 106 -9.79 -7.24 8.41
N TYR A 107 -8.53 -6.81 8.33
CA TYR A 107 -7.73 -6.89 7.12
C TYR A 107 -6.37 -7.48 7.46
N LEU A 108 -5.80 -8.24 6.51
CA LEU A 108 -4.37 -8.50 6.53
C LEU A 108 -3.66 -7.32 5.91
N PHE A 109 -2.56 -6.93 6.53
CA PHE A 109 -1.68 -5.90 6.01
C PHE A 109 -0.31 -6.49 5.74
N ASP A 110 0.27 -6.08 4.62
CA ASP A 110 1.70 -6.25 4.36
C ASP A 110 2.38 -4.89 4.28
N SER A 111 3.69 -4.88 4.57
CA SER A 111 4.50 -3.69 4.36
C SER A 111 5.05 -3.68 2.95
N ARG A 112 5.32 -2.47 2.46
CA ARG A 112 6.31 -2.29 1.40
C ARG A 112 7.34 -1.26 1.81
N PRO A 113 8.63 -1.53 1.58
CA PRO A 113 9.61 -0.47 1.59
C PRO A 113 9.19 0.52 0.51
N MET A 114 9.15 1.81 0.86
CA MET A 114 8.81 2.90 -0.07
C MET A 114 9.66 2.91 -1.35
N PHE A 115 10.75 2.12 -1.41
CA PHE A 115 11.80 2.24 -2.42
C PHE A 115 11.91 1.11 -3.45
N HIS A 116 11.16 -0.01 -3.35
CA HIS A 116 11.36 -1.17 -4.24
C HIS A 116 10.30 -1.40 -5.32
N GLY A 117 9.59 -0.35 -5.74
CA GLY A 117 8.84 -0.37 -7.00
C GLY A 117 9.78 -0.30 -8.21
N GLU A 118 10.46 -1.39 -8.54
CA GLU A 118 11.23 -1.52 -9.77
C GLU A 118 10.30 -1.56 -10.99
N THR A 119 9.81 -0.39 -11.41
CA THR A 119 9.77 -0.11 -12.84
C THR A 119 11.20 0.21 -13.24
N SER A 120 11.69 -0.36 -14.35
CA SER A 120 13.05 -0.11 -14.85
C SER A 120 13.38 1.38 -14.72
N ASP A 121 14.56 1.73 -14.20
CA ASP A 121 14.89 3.14 -13.95
C ASP A 121 14.73 4.00 -15.22
N PHE A 122 14.89 3.40 -16.39
CA PHE A 122 14.62 4.01 -17.69
C PHE A 122 13.14 4.42 -17.89
N SER A 123 12.18 3.56 -17.53
CA SER A 123 10.74 3.81 -17.71
C SER A 123 10.19 5.02 -16.94
N LYS A 124 10.91 5.49 -15.91
CA LYS A 124 10.57 6.69 -15.14
C LYS A 124 10.88 8.00 -15.90
N PHE A 125 11.74 7.92 -16.92
CA PHE A 125 12.14 9.07 -17.74
C PHE A 125 11.51 9.08 -19.14
N ILE A 126 10.86 7.99 -19.54
CA ILE A 126 10.15 7.94 -20.82
C ILE A 126 8.79 8.64 -20.65
N GLY A 127 8.71 9.92 -20.99
CA GLY A 127 7.44 10.65 -21.08
C GLY A 127 6.52 10.20 -22.22
N PHE A 128 6.94 9.18 -22.98
CA PHE A 128 6.20 8.57 -24.08
C PHE A 128 5.90 7.12 -23.75
N THR A 129 4.71 6.63 -24.08
CA THR A 129 4.53 5.19 -24.17
C THR A 129 5.44 4.63 -25.27
N TRP A 130 5.96 3.40 -25.10
CA TRP A 130 6.86 2.77 -26.07
C TRP A 130 6.28 2.77 -27.49
N LYS A 131 4.95 2.63 -27.61
CA LYS A 131 4.21 2.69 -28.87
C LYS A 131 4.39 4.04 -29.58
N ILE A 132 4.33 5.15 -28.84
CA ILE A 132 4.45 6.50 -29.40
C ILE A 132 5.90 6.78 -29.81
N PHE A 133 6.86 6.34 -28.98
CA PHE A 133 8.28 6.45 -29.32
C PHE A 133 8.61 5.72 -30.64
N VAL A 134 8.16 4.46 -30.78
CA VAL A 134 8.32 3.67 -32.01
C VAL A 134 7.68 4.38 -33.21
N LEU A 135 6.49 4.97 -33.03
CA LEU A 135 5.81 5.70 -34.10
C LEU A 135 6.62 6.93 -34.57
N ILE A 136 7.21 7.70 -33.64
CA ILE A 136 8.07 8.84 -33.97
C ILE A 136 9.28 8.38 -34.79
N VAL A 137 9.95 7.31 -34.35
CA VAL A 137 11.10 6.74 -35.06
C VAL A 137 10.71 6.28 -36.47
N LEU A 138 9.60 5.56 -36.61
CA LEU A 138 9.09 5.13 -37.93
C LEU A 138 8.77 6.32 -38.84
N CYS A 139 8.17 7.38 -38.31
CA CYS A 139 7.90 8.60 -39.06
C CYS A 139 9.18 9.31 -39.53
N ILE A 140 10.24 9.34 -38.70
CA ILE A 140 11.56 9.88 -39.09
C ILE A 140 12.15 9.06 -40.23
N LEU A 141 12.15 7.72 -40.10
CA LEU A 141 12.69 6.83 -41.12
C LEU A 141 11.93 6.94 -42.44
N LEU A 142 10.59 6.94 -42.40
CA LEU A 142 9.75 7.08 -43.58
C LEU A 142 9.98 8.43 -44.28
N LYS A 143 10.07 9.52 -43.50
CA LYS A 143 10.38 10.85 -44.05
C LYS A 143 11.73 10.87 -44.74
N ASN A 144 12.77 10.36 -44.10
CA ASN A 144 14.13 10.33 -44.67
C ASN A 144 14.18 9.47 -45.93
N LEU A 145 13.46 8.35 -45.94
CA LEU A 145 13.34 7.49 -47.12
C LEU A 145 12.65 8.21 -48.27
N ILE A 146 11.52 8.89 -48.02
CA ILE A 146 10.81 9.68 -49.04
C ILE A 146 11.70 10.83 -49.57
N TYR A 147 12.41 11.51 -48.67
CA TYR A 147 13.32 12.60 -49.05
C TYR A 147 14.46 12.08 -49.96
N ASN A 148 15.13 11.00 -49.56
CA ASN A 148 16.22 10.40 -50.31
C ASN A 148 15.74 9.85 -51.66
N LEU A 149 14.58 9.19 -51.69
CA LEU A 149 13.99 8.64 -52.91
C LEU A 149 13.61 9.75 -53.89
N ASN A 150 13.01 10.86 -53.40
CA ASN A 150 12.70 12.02 -54.23
C ASN A 150 13.96 12.72 -54.74
N HIS A 151 15.01 12.85 -53.92
CA HIS A 151 16.29 13.42 -54.35
C HIS A 151 16.97 12.55 -55.41
N PHE A 152 16.87 11.23 -55.29
CA PHE A 152 17.43 10.28 -56.27
C PHE A 152 16.66 10.29 -57.60
N LEU A 153 15.32 10.29 -57.54
CA LEU A 153 14.46 10.26 -58.73
C LEU A 153 14.36 11.62 -59.44
N ASN A 154 14.45 12.73 -58.71
CA ASN A 154 14.32 14.08 -59.24
C ASN A 154 15.47 14.96 -58.72
N PRO A 155 16.65 14.92 -59.37
CA PRO A 155 17.74 15.84 -59.06
C PRO A 155 17.27 17.29 -59.21
N PRO A 156 17.83 18.24 -58.43
CA PRO A 156 17.19 19.52 -58.10
C PRO A 156 16.96 20.38 -59.35
N ARG A 157 15.78 20.27 -59.96
CA ARG A 157 15.23 21.28 -60.86
C ARG A 157 14.36 22.23 -60.03
N LYS A 158 14.71 23.52 -60.07
CA LYS A 158 14.00 24.64 -59.42
C LYS A 158 12.55 24.73 -59.91
N GLY A 159 11.66 23.93 -59.36
CA GLY A 159 10.25 23.83 -59.78
C GLY A 159 9.29 23.66 -58.62
N LYS A 160 7.99 23.68 -58.93
CA LYS A 160 6.85 23.61 -57.99
C LYS A 160 6.96 22.49 -56.94
N LEU A 161 7.66 21.40 -57.26
CA LEU A 161 7.93 20.27 -56.36
C LEU A 161 8.76 20.68 -55.11
N SER A 162 9.64 21.67 -55.23
CA SER A 162 10.42 22.20 -54.11
C SER A 162 9.53 22.84 -53.03
N TYR A 163 8.46 23.51 -53.45
CA TYR A 163 7.50 24.11 -52.51
C TYR A 163 6.69 23.05 -51.78
N PHE A 164 6.29 21.96 -52.46
CA PHE A 164 5.63 20.82 -51.82
C PHE A 164 6.52 20.12 -50.80
N MET A 165 7.80 19.90 -51.12
CA MET A 165 8.77 19.33 -50.17
C MET A 165 9.01 20.25 -48.97
N SER A 166 9.06 21.57 -49.19
CA SER A 166 9.16 22.56 -48.11
C SER A 166 7.91 22.57 -47.23
N ALA A 167 6.71 22.53 -47.81
CA ALA A 167 5.45 22.48 -47.07
C ALA A 167 5.32 21.19 -46.26
N SER A 168 5.72 20.04 -46.83
CA SER A 168 5.77 18.75 -46.12
C SER A 168 6.75 18.80 -44.94
N ASN A 169 7.92 19.42 -45.11
CA ASN A 169 8.88 19.61 -44.01
C ASN A 169 8.34 20.48 -42.88
N ILE A 170 7.63 21.56 -43.21
CA ILE A 170 6.99 22.45 -42.22
C ILE A 170 5.88 21.69 -41.49
N ALA A 171 5.02 20.97 -42.20
CA ALA A 171 3.95 20.17 -41.60
C ALA A 171 4.49 19.07 -40.67
N TYR A 172 5.56 18.39 -41.09
CA TYR A 172 6.24 17.41 -40.24
C TYR A 172 6.86 18.03 -39.00
N LEU A 173 7.58 19.15 -39.15
CA LEU A 173 8.20 19.85 -38.03
C LEU A 173 7.13 20.32 -37.04
N TYR A 174 6.00 20.83 -37.54
CA TYR A 174 4.86 21.20 -36.71
C TYR A 174 4.27 20.00 -35.98
N PHE A 175 4.05 18.87 -36.67
CA PHE A 175 3.54 17.64 -36.07
C PHE A 175 4.46 17.10 -34.97
N VAL A 176 5.76 17.00 -35.23
CA VAL A 176 6.74 16.53 -34.24
C VAL A 176 6.81 17.49 -33.05
N THR A 177 6.85 18.80 -33.32
CA THR A 177 6.87 19.82 -32.25
C THR A 177 5.60 19.75 -31.40
N PHE A 178 4.44 19.57 -32.03
CA PHE A 178 3.16 19.42 -31.33
C PHE A 178 3.11 18.15 -30.47
N VAL A 179 3.60 17.01 -30.99
CA VAL A 179 3.69 15.75 -30.23
C VAL A 179 4.65 15.89 -29.04
N ILE A 180 5.83 16.48 -29.24
CA ILE A 180 6.81 16.76 -28.17
C ILE A 180 6.22 17.70 -27.13
N PHE A 181 5.53 18.76 -27.55
CA PHE A 181 4.93 19.74 -26.65
C PHE A 181 3.81 19.13 -25.80
N LEU A 182 2.88 18.39 -26.41
CA LEU A 182 1.80 17.70 -25.70
C LEU A 182 2.33 16.69 -24.67
N HIS A 183 3.32 15.88 -25.06
CA HIS A 183 3.88 14.87 -24.16
C HIS A 183 4.83 15.47 -23.13
N GLY A 184 5.56 16.52 -23.47
CA GLY A 184 6.37 17.30 -22.52
C GLY A 184 5.51 18.00 -21.46
N ALA A 185 4.34 18.50 -21.86
CA ALA A 185 3.34 19.04 -20.93
C ALA A 185 2.75 17.95 -20.01
N ALA A 186 2.47 16.75 -20.55
CA ALA A 186 2.06 15.60 -19.74
C ALA A 186 3.16 15.16 -18.75
N PHE A 187 4.43 15.19 -19.16
CA PHE A 187 5.57 14.86 -18.31
C PHE A 187 5.75 15.81 -17.11
N LYS A 188 5.43 17.11 -17.28
CA LYS A 188 5.46 18.07 -16.18
C LYS A 188 4.37 17.78 -15.11
N GLY A 189 3.29 17.10 -15.50
CA GLY A 189 2.24 16.61 -14.59
C GLY A 189 2.53 15.23 -13.97
N ASP A 190 3.19 14.33 -14.71
CA ASP A 190 3.46 12.93 -14.32
C ASP A 190 4.83 12.71 -13.62
N SER A 191 5.59 13.78 -13.34
CA SER A 191 6.78 13.67 -12.46
C SER A 191 6.45 13.17 -11.04
N ILE A 192 5.16 13.17 -10.68
CA ILE A 192 4.59 12.37 -9.59
C ILE A 192 3.98 11.12 -10.22
N SER A 193 4.81 10.16 -10.64
CA SER A 193 4.28 8.92 -11.21
C SER A 193 3.51 8.18 -10.11
N PRO A 194 2.19 7.95 -10.24
CA PRO A 194 1.48 7.09 -9.32
C PRO A 194 1.98 5.67 -9.61
N PHE A 195 2.96 5.23 -8.82
CA PHE A 195 3.45 3.87 -8.87
C PHE A 195 2.25 2.91 -8.81
N ARG A 196 1.96 2.23 -9.93
CA ARG A 196 0.92 1.19 -9.97
C ARG A 196 1.52 -0.09 -9.41
N TYR A 197 1.34 -0.25 -8.13
CA TYR A 197 1.83 -1.42 -7.43
C TYR A 197 0.88 -2.61 -7.64
N LYS A 198 1.45 -3.81 -7.83
CA LYS A 198 0.68 -5.06 -7.73
C LYS A 198 0.03 -5.11 -6.35
N ILE A 199 -1.28 -5.27 -6.26
CA ILE A 199 -1.96 -5.41 -4.97
C ILE A 199 -1.75 -6.84 -4.48
N SER A 200 -1.31 -7.02 -3.23
CA SER A 200 -1.09 -8.33 -2.63
C SER A 200 -2.43 -9.02 -2.37
N THR A 201 -2.53 -10.31 -2.69
CA THR A 201 -3.71 -11.14 -2.40
C THR A 201 -3.40 -12.27 -1.41
N LEU A 202 -4.41 -12.99 -0.90
CA LEU A 202 -4.17 -14.16 -0.05
C LEU A 202 -3.31 -15.22 -0.75
N THR A 203 -3.56 -15.44 -2.04
CA THR A 203 -2.76 -16.35 -2.85
C THR A 203 -1.29 -15.91 -2.89
N ASP A 204 -1.02 -14.61 -3.04
CA ASP A 204 0.35 -14.09 -3.00
C ASP A 204 1.01 -14.38 -1.63
N ILE A 205 0.29 -14.19 -0.51
CA ILE A 205 0.81 -14.46 0.85
C ILE A 205 1.23 -15.92 1.01
N PHE A 206 0.35 -16.85 0.64
CA PHE A 206 0.59 -18.27 0.85
C PHE A 206 1.60 -18.86 -0.16
N THR A 207 1.69 -18.31 -1.37
CA THR A 207 2.67 -18.75 -2.39
C THR A 207 4.07 -18.19 -2.15
N THR A 208 4.20 -16.97 -1.64
CA THR A 208 5.50 -16.34 -1.36
C THR A 208 6.08 -16.73 0.00
N ASN A 209 5.41 -17.59 0.75
CA ASN A 209 5.82 -18.03 2.07
C ASN A 209 6.01 -16.88 3.10
N LYS A 210 5.13 -15.86 3.10
CA LYS A 210 5.14 -14.84 4.16
C LYS A 210 4.79 -15.41 5.53
N TYR A 211 5.37 -14.88 6.61
CA TYR A 211 5.05 -15.24 7.99
C TYR A 211 4.03 -14.27 8.61
N LEU A 212 3.21 -14.79 9.52
CA LEU A 212 2.19 -14.02 10.22
C LEU A 212 2.75 -13.47 11.53
N ILE A 213 2.49 -12.19 11.80
CA ILE A 213 2.75 -11.55 13.09
C ILE A 213 1.43 -11.47 13.85
N VAL A 214 1.42 -12.02 15.06
CA VAL A 214 0.25 -12.14 15.92
C VAL A 214 0.46 -11.30 17.17
N ASP A 215 -0.46 -10.38 17.42
CA ASP A 215 -0.47 -9.45 18.55
C ASP A 215 -1.41 -9.85 19.68
N SER A 216 -2.45 -10.60 19.36
CA SER A 216 -3.46 -11.09 20.29
C SER A 216 -3.81 -12.52 19.92
N TYR A 217 -3.93 -13.38 20.93
CA TYR A 217 -4.32 -14.78 20.74
C TYR A 217 -5.78 -14.90 20.29
N GLY A 218 -6.66 -14.02 20.78
CA GLY A 218 -8.10 -14.07 20.49
C GLY A 218 -8.48 -13.55 19.12
N ARG A 219 -7.53 -13.02 18.35
CA ARG A 219 -7.75 -12.44 17.02
C ARG A 219 -7.73 -13.48 15.90
N TYR A 220 -7.08 -14.61 16.13
CA TYR A 220 -6.85 -15.64 15.11
C TYR A 220 -7.48 -16.95 15.54
N THR A 221 -8.02 -17.70 14.58
CA THR A 221 -8.42 -19.09 14.82
C THR A 221 -7.23 -20.03 14.63
N ASP A 222 -7.24 -21.18 15.32
CA ASP A 222 -6.23 -22.21 15.13
C ASP A 222 -6.10 -22.61 13.65
N GLU A 223 -7.22 -22.74 12.93
CA GLU A 223 -7.25 -23.01 11.49
C GLU A 223 -6.54 -21.91 10.65
N GLN A 224 -6.69 -20.64 11.02
CA GLN A 224 -5.98 -19.54 10.37
C GLN A 224 -4.47 -19.62 10.63
N LEU A 225 -4.06 -19.97 11.86
CA LEU A 225 -2.65 -20.13 12.23
C LEU A 225 -2.01 -21.34 11.53
N GLU A 226 -2.74 -22.44 11.41
CA GLU A 226 -2.30 -23.67 10.72
C GLU A 226 -1.99 -23.44 9.24
N LEU A 227 -2.73 -22.55 8.56
CA LEU A 227 -2.44 -22.17 7.17
C LEU A 227 -1.05 -21.55 6.99
N PHE A 228 -0.49 -20.93 8.04
CA PHE A 228 0.88 -20.42 8.03
C PHE A 228 1.93 -21.51 8.32
N LYS A 229 1.55 -22.76 8.61
CA LYS A 229 2.45 -23.92 8.80
C LYS A 229 3.57 -23.65 9.80
N GLY A 230 3.22 -23.06 10.95
CA GLY A 230 4.17 -22.70 12.00
C GLY A 230 5.00 -21.44 11.74
N ARG A 231 4.78 -20.73 10.62
CA ARG A 231 5.41 -19.44 10.32
C ARG A 231 4.64 -18.29 10.98
N VAL A 232 4.55 -18.36 12.30
CA VAL A 232 3.82 -17.41 13.14
C VAL A 232 4.78 -16.85 14.18
N LYS A 233 4.82 -15.53 14.32
CA LYS A 233 5.60 -14.84 15.36
C LYS A 233 4.65 -14.05 16.26
N TYR A 234 4.71 -14.30 17.56
CA TYR A 234 3.92 -13.59 18.56
C TYR A 234 4.67 -12.35 19.04
N VAL A 235 4.01 -11.20 18.99
CA VAL A 235 4.59 -9.89 19.36
C VAL A 235 3.52 -9.09 20.10
N SER A 236 3.64 -8.96 21.42
CA SER A 236 2.65 -8.24 22.24
C SER A 236 2.74 -6.72 22.13
N ASP A 237 3.91 -6.17 21.80
CA ASP A 237 4.09 -4.74 21.62
C ASP A 237 3.72 -4.32 20.19
N LYS A 238 2.75 -3.41 20.08
CA LYS A 238 2.33 -2.86 18.78
C LYS A 238 3.47 -2.15 18.06
N VAL A 239 4.35 -1.45 18.76
CA VAL A 239 5.51 -0.76 18.15
C VAL A 239 6.40 -1.76 17.46
N GLU A 240 6.78 -2.80 18.19
CA GLU A 240 7.59 -3.89 17.65
C GLU A 240 6.87 -4.56 16.46
N LEU A 241 5.56 -4.79 16.54
CA LEU A 241 4.79 -5.33 15.41
C LEU A 241 4.92 -4.45 14.16
N PHE A 242 4.79 -3.13 14.27
CA PHE A 242 4.91 -2.24 13.12
C PHE A 242 6.35 -2.14 12.60
N HIS A 243 7.36 -2.14 13.48
CA HIS A 243 8.76 -2.23 13.05
C HIS A 243 9.00 -3.53 12.29
N MET A 244 8.58 -4.67 12.83
CA MET A 244 8.73 -5.97 12.18
C MET A 244 7.99 -6.07 10.84
N LEU A 245 6.80 -5.46 10.75
CA LEU A 245 6.11 -5.31 9.49
C LEU A 245 6.99 -4.52 8.52
N CYS A 246 7.46 -3.34 8.90
CA CYS A 246 8.21 -2.46 8.02
C CYS A 246 9.64 -2.91 7.67
N GLU A 247 10.28 -3.74 8.51
CA GLU A 247 11.63 -4.26 8.28
C GLU A 247 11.69 -5.24 7.10
N THR A 248 10.63 -6.02 6.88
CA THR A 248 10.63 -7.08 5.87
C THR A 248 9.33 -7.14 5.06
N THR A 249 9.43 -7.33 3.74
CA THR A 249 8.28 -7.59 2.86
C THR A 249 7.68 -8.99 3.03
N MET A 250 8.32 -9.82 3.87
CA MET A 250 7.99 -11.22 4.11
C MET A 250 7.03 -11.42 5.28
N SER A 251 6.58 -10.34 5.90
CA SER A 251 5.67 -10.36 7.04
C SER A 251 4.27 -9.90 6.65
N VAL A 252 3.27 -10.40 7.37
CA VAL A 252 1.89 -9.91 7.34
C VAL A 252 1.32 -9.87 8.75
N ALA A 253 0.37 -8.98 9.02
CA ALA A 253 -0.36 -8.94 10.28
C ALA A 253 -1.84 -8.65 10.04
N MET A 254 -2.72 -9.21 10.86
CA MET A 254 -4.14 -8.86 10.84
C MET A 254 -4.41 -7.69 11.76
N MET A 255 -5.09 -6.67 11.23
CA MET A 255 -5.50 -5.48 11.97
C MET A 255 -6.95 -5.13 11.68
N LEU A 256 -7.61 -4.50 12.65
CA LEU A 256 -8.95 -3.95 12.47
C LEU A 256 -8.88 -2.62 11.69
N SER A 257 -9.94 -2.24 11.01
CA SER A 257 -9.99 -1.07 10.11
C SER A 257 -9.59 0.25 10.77
N LEU A 258 -9.83 0.41 12.07
CA LEU A 258 -9.44 1.61 12.82
C LEU A 258 -8.01 1.54 13.37
N GLU A 259 -7.41 0.34 13.43
CA GLU A 259 -6.02 0.15 13.85
C GLU A 259 -5.04 0.58 12.76
N GLU A 260 -5.45 0.64 11.49
CA GLU A 260 -4.61 1.15 10.40
C GLU A 260 -4.07 2.56 10.68
N LEU A 261 -4.84 3.39 11.39
CA LEU A 261 -4.44 4.73 11.79
C LEU A 261 -3.19 4.74 12.70
N GLN A 262 -2.87 3.62 13.36
CA GLN A 262 -1.65 3.46 14.15
C GLN A 262 -0.39 3.60 13.32
N SER A 263 -0.40 3.07 12.10
CA SER A 263 0.76 3.11 11.21
C SER A 263 1.18 4.53 10.88
N ASN A 264 0.24 5.47 10.84
CA ASN A 264 0.52 6.89 10.62
C ASN A 264 1.06 7.61 11.88
N LEU A 265 0.83 7.03 13.06
CA LEU A 265 1.28 7.59 14.34
C LEU A 265 2.64 7.03 14.78
N ILE A 266 2.98 5.84 14.30
CA ILE A 266 4.26 5.18 14.54
C ILE A 266 5.19 5.58 13.41
N VAL A 267 6.39 6.05 13.73
CA VAL A 267 7.36 6.68 12.80
C VAL A 267 8.04 5.62 11.92
N SER A 268 7.36 4.53 11.59
CA SER A 268 7.91 3.47 10.76
C SER A 268 7.87 3.88 9.29
N GLN A 269 9.03 3.83 8.62
CA GLN A 269 9.32 4.34 7.26
C GLN A 269 8.65 3.56 6.11
N CYS A 270 7.52 2.89 6.35
CA CYS A 270 6.88 2.03 5.36
C CYS A 270 5.39 2.32 5.20
N ASP A 271 4.90 2.11 3.98
CA ASP A 271 3.47 2.14 3.71
C ASP A 271 2.89 0.74 3.96
N LEU A 272 1.89 0.66 4.84
CA LEU A 272 1.11 -0.56 5.01
C LEU A 272 0.01 -0.64 3.97
N ARG A 273 -0.29 -1.85 3.53
CA ARG A 273 -1.32 -2.09 2.52
C ARG A 273 -2.22 -3.23 2.87
N ARG A 274 -3.50 -2.99 2.65
CA ARG A 274 -4.53 -4.03 2.77
C ARG A 274 -4.32 -5.06 1.67
N VAL A 275 -4.30 -6.31 2.09
CA VAL A 275 -4.33 -7.48 1.22
C VAL A 275 -5.75 -7.63 0.70
N ILE A 276 -5.91 -7.67 -0.62
CA ILE A 276 -7.22 -7.85 -1.24
C ILE A 276 -7.57 -9.34 -1.25
N VAL A 277 -8.80 -9.64 -0.83
CA VAL A 277 -9.33 -11.00 -0.84
C VAL A 277 -10.49 -11.09 -1.82
N SER A 278 -10.29 -11.82 -2.91
CA SER A 278 -11.35 -12.12 -3.88
C SER A 278 -12.33 -13.17 -3.36
N ASP A 279 -13.56 -13.21 -3.88
CA ASP A 279 -14.57 -14.20 -3.46
C ASP A 279 -14.10 -15.64 -3.69
N LYS A 280 -13.33 -15.89 -4.75
CA LYS A 280 -12.72 -17.19 -5.02
C LYS A 280 -11.70 -17.57 -3.94
N GLU A 281 -10.87 -16.62 -3.51
CA GLU A 281 -9.91 -16.85 -2.42
C GLU A 281 -10.61 -17.11 -1.09
N ARG A 282 -11.76 -16.47 -0.82
CA ARG A 282 -12.56 -16.76 0.39
C ARG A 282 -13.08 -18.19 0.43
N GLN A 283 -13.34 -18.79 -0.72
CA GLN A 283 -13.77 -20.20 -0.83
C GLN A 283 -12.59 -21.17 -0.67
N ILE A 284 -11.41 -20.81 -1.19
CA ILE A 284 -10.21 -21.66 -1.10
C ILE A 284 -9.61 -21.60 0.31
N TYR A 285 -9.54 -20.41 0.89
CA TYR A 285 -9.00 -20.14 2.22
C TYR A 285 -10.17 -19.83 3.17
N GLU A 286 -11.03 -20.83 3.37
CA GLU A 286 -12.27 -20.72 4.16
C GLU A 286 -12.08 -20.13 5.57
N PRO A 287 -10.97 -20.42 6.30
CA PRO A 287 -10.71 -19.76 7.60
C PRO A 287 -10.61 -18.23 7.52
N PHE A 288 -10.32 -17.67 6.34
CA PHE A 288 -10.28 -16.21 6.08
C PHE A 288 -11.53 -15.69 5.36
N SER A 289 -12.61 -16.47 5.29
CA SER A 289 -13.85 -16.11 4.59
C SER A 289 -14.51 -14.81 5.09
N VAL A 290 -14.30 -14.50 6.37
CA VAL A 290 -14.83 -13.30 7.04
C VAL A 290 -13.89 -12.09 6.92
N LEU A 291 -12.69 -12.26 6.36
CA LEU A 291 -11.76 -11.14 6.18
C LEU A 291 -12.40 -10.08 5.26
N SER A 292 -12.20 -8.80 5.59
CA SER A 292 -12.84 -7.65 4.95
C SER A 292 -14.36 -7.56 5.12
N ALA A 293 -15.02 -8.51 5.78
CA ALA A 293 -16.42 -8.40 6.13
C ALA A 293 -16.59 -7.43 7.29
N GLU A 294 -17.65 -6.63 7.24
CA GLU A 294 -17.99 -5.72 8.33
C GLU A 294 -18.70 -6.50 9.43
N LEU A 295 -18.06 -6.60 10.60
CA LEU A 295 -18.54 -7.35 11.74
C LEU A 295 -19.04 -6.43 12.85
N PRO A 296 -20.26 -6.64 13.37
CA PRO A 296 -20.74 -5.94 14.54
C PRO A 296 -20.09 -6.48 15.82
N PHE A 297 -19.66 -5.56 16.69
CA PHE A 297 -19.11 -5.87 18.01
C PHE A 297 -20.12 -5.56 19.12
N TYR A 298 -20.17 -6.46 20.11
CA TYR A 298 -21.13 -6.44 21.21
C TYR A 298 -20.42 -6.56 22.55
N PHE A 299 -21.02 -5.99 23.59
CA PHE A 299 -20.68 -6.41 24.96
C PHE A 299 -21.59 -7.59 25.32
N GLN A 300 -20.96 -8.68 25.73
CA GLN A 300 -21.64 -9.89 26.18
C GLN A 300 -21.70 -9.95 27.69
N PHE A 301 -22.84 -10.40 28.21
CA PHE A 301 -23.10 -10.54 29.63
C PHE A 301 -23.64 -11.93 29.90
N ASN A 302 -23.37 -12.46 31.10
CA ASN A 302 -23.97 -13.70 31.54
C ASN A 302 -25.51 -13.58 31.56
N HIS A 303 -26.21 -14.49 30.89
CA HIS A 303 -27.67 -14.45 30.83
C HIS A 303 -28.32 -14.60 32.22
N ASN A 304 -27.70 -15.36 33.12
CA ASN A 304 -28.22 -15.67 34.44
C ASN A 304 -27.86 -14.59 35.47
N SER A 305 -26.69 -13.95 35.35
CA SER A 305 -26.24 -12.96 36.33
C SER A 305 -26.67 -11.53 36.03
N THR A 306 -26.97 -11.20 34.76
CA THR A 306 -27.30 -9.82 34.37
C THR A 306 -28.76 -9.66 33.98
N SER A 307 -29.45 -8.67 34.57
CA SER A 307 -30.86 -8.43 34.26
C SER A 307 -31.04 -7.77 32.88
N PRO A 308 -32.12 -8.10 32.13
CA PRO A 308 -32.39 -7.45 30.83
C PRO A 308 -32.63 -5.93 30.96
N ARG A 309 -33.15 -5.47 32.11
CA ARG A 309 -33.31 -4.03 32.39
C ARG A 309 -31.96 -3.32 32.47
N TYR A 310 -30.95 -3.98 33.01
CA TYR A 310 -29.60 -3.45 33.11
C TYR A 310 -28.98 -3.28 31.73
N VAL A 311 -29.02 -4.34 30.90
CA VAL A 311 -28.56 -4.30 29.51
C VAL A 311 -29.29 -3.23 28.70
N LYS A 312 -30.61 -3.07 28.88
CA LYS A 312 -31.38 -2.01 28.23
C LYS A 312 -30.88 -0.59 28.58
N ARG A 313 -30.47 -0.36 29.82
CA ARG A 313 -29.89 0.93 30.25
C ARG A 313 -28.51 1.15 29.65
N ILE A 314 -27.67 0.10 29.57
CA ILE A 314 -26.38 0.17 28.85
C ILE A 314 -26.61 0.50 27.37
N ASN A 315 -27.55 -0.18 26.70
CA ASN A 315 -27.89 0.09 25.31
C ASN A 315 -28.31 1.54 25.09
N PHE A 316 -29.06 2.13 26.02
CA PHE A 316 -29.41 3.54 25.95
C PHE A 316 -28.17 4.46 25.94
N ILE A 317 -27.17 4.17 26.79
CA ILE A 317 -25.90 4.92 26.82
C ILE A 317 -25.13 4.73 25.51
N ILE A 318 -25.01 3.49 25.03
CA ILE A 318 -24.32 3.16 23.78
C ILE A 318 -24.96 3.89 22.60
N LEU A 319 -26.26 3.76 22.41
CA LEU A 319 -26.97 4.39 21.29
C LEU A 319 -26.92 5.92 21.38
N ALA A 320 -26.96 6.50 22.59
CA ALA A 320 -26.94 7.93 22.79
C ALA A 320 -25.55 8.56 22.57
N LEU A 321 -24.47 7.90 23.02
CA LEU A 321 -23.13 8.51 23.09
C LEU A 321 -22.08 7.84 22.21
N PHE A 322 -22.27 6.56 21.87
CA PHE A 322 -21.25 5.69 21.27
C PHE A 322 -21.83 4.83 20.15
N ASN A 323 -22.67 5.40 19.29
CA ASN A 323 -22.96 4.76 18.02
C ASN A 323 -21.69 4.76 17.14
N THR A 324 -21.63 3.88 16.15
CA THR A 324 -20.47 3.70 15.25
C THR A 324 -19.96 5.02 14.66
N GLU A 325 -20.88 5.88 14.23
CA GLU A 325 -20.56 7.19 13.68
C GLU A 325 -19.87 8.09 14.72
N LYS A 326 -20.39 8.20 15.95
CA LYS A 326 -19.76 9.00 17.01
C LYS A 326 -18.43 8.43 17.46
N ILE A 327 -18.28 7.10 17.48
CA ILE A 327 -16.98 6.49 17.79
C ILE A 327 -15.95 6.92 16.75
N THR A 328 -16.27 6.78 15.46
CA THR A 328 -15.34 7.06 14.35
C THR A 328 -15.09 8.55 14.11
N THR A 329 -16.09 9.41 14.31
CA THR A 329 -16.00 10.85 13.99
C THR A 329 -15.71 11.77 15.18
N TYR A 330 -16.12 11.40 16.39
CA TYR A 330 -15.94 12.25 17.58
C TYR A 330 -14.95 11.66 18.56
N TRP A 331 -15.20 10.44 19.06
CA TRP A 331 -14.38 9.87 20.13
C TRP A 331 -12.97 9.53 19.67
N LEU A 332 -12.84 8.96 18.47
CA LEU A 332 -11.54 8.68 17.87
C LEU A 332 -10.69 9.95 17.74
N PHE A 333 -11.27 11.02 17.19
CA PHE A 333 -10.57 12.30 17.04
C PHE A 333 -10.25 12.99 18.38
N LYS A 334 -11.09 12.80 19.38
CA LYS A 334 -10.85 13.31 20.73
C LYS A 334 -9.69 12.59 21.42
N GLU A 335 -9.53 11.30 21.16
CA GLU A 335 -8.41 10.52 21.71
C GLU A 335 -7.12 10.72 20.89
N LEU A 336 -7.18 11.02 19.58
CA LEU A 336 -5.98 11.23 18.73
C LEU A 336 -4.84 12.07 19.34
N PRO A 337 -5.08 13.21 20.02
CA PRO A 337 -4.00 13.96 20.69
C PRO A 337 -3.31 13.18 21.80
N SER A 338 -4.04 12.36 22.56
CA SER A 338 -3.46 11.47 23.58
C SER A 338 -2.67 10.33 22.92
N LEU A 339 -3.07 9.91 21.71
CA LEU A 339 -2.38 8.94 20.87
C LEU A 339 -1.07 9.49 20.30
N LYS A 340 -1.02 10.76 19.89
CA LYS A 340 0.21 11.40 19.37
C LYS A 340 1.32 11.38 20.42
N ASN A 341 0.98 11.52 21.70
CA ASN A 341 1.91 11.51 22.84
C ASN A 341 2.41 10.12 23.25
N TYR A 342 1.82 9.06 22.70
CA TYR A 342 2.15 7.68 23.05
C TYR A 342 3.52 7.24 22.47
N TYR A 343 3.89 7.73 21.29
CA TYR A 343 5.13 7.38 20.57
C TYR A 343 6.14 8.53 20.42
N VAL A 344 6.04 9.61 21.22
CA VAL A 344 6.84 10.87 21.09
C VAL A 344 8.34 10.72 21.28
N GLY A 345 8.86 9.50 21.43
CA GLY A 345 10.30 9.25 21.41
C GLY A 345 10.93 9.33 20.01
N GLU A 346 10.16 9.18 18.94
CA GLU A 346 10.70 9.16 17.58
C GLU A 346 10.24 10.39 16.79
N ASN A 347 11.20 11.15 16.27
CA ASN A 347 10.98 12.38 15.54
C ASN A 347 9.98 12.16 14.40
N THR A 348 8.81 12.80 14.46
CA THR A 348 7.86 12.82 13.35
C THR A 348 8.56 13.39 12.11
N SER A 349 9.00 12.52 11.20
CA SER A 349 9.55 12.96 9.93
C SER A 349 8.40 13.61 9.14
N PRO A 350 8.59 14.82 8.60
CA PRO A 350 7.57 15.49 7.79
C PRO A 350 7.18 14.62 6.58
N PRO A 351 5.99 14.85 5.98
CA PRO A 351 5.55 14.16 4.77
C PRO A 351 6.69 14.16 3.76
N SER A 352 7.09 12.96 3.38
CA SER A 352 8.43 12.71 2.89
C SER A 352 8.53 13.12 1.42
N PHE A 353 8.84 14.39 1.17
CA PHE A 353 9.36 14.80 -0.13
C PHE A 353 10.70 14.06 -0.32
N HIS A 354 10.70 13.06 -1.18
CA HIS A 354 11.89 12.29 -1.49
C HIS A 354 12.52 12.86 -2.76
N PRO A 355 13.63 13.62 -2.65
CA PRO A 355 14.33 14.10 -3.83
C PRO A 355 14.80 12.91 -4.66
N MET A 356 14.78 13.08 -5.98
CA MET A 356 15.21 12.05 -6.91
C MET A 356 16.71 11.74 -6.68
N ASN A 357 17.05 10.48 -6.41
CA ASN A 357 18.44 10.04 -6.24
C ASN A 357 19.23 10.24 -7.55
N LEU A 358 20.46 10.78 -7.46
CA LEU A 358 21.38 11.00 -8.57
C LEU A 358 21.69 9.70 -9.33
N GLU A 359 21.76 8.56 -8.63
CA GLU A 359 21.97 7.25 -9.24
C GLU A 359 20.90 6.92 -10.29
N ARG A 360 19.66 7.36 -10.06
CA ARG A 360 18.57 7.17 -11.03
C ARG A 360 18.80 8.00 -12.29
N LEU A 361 19.39 9.19 -12.16
CA LEU A 361 19.68 10.07 -13.30
C LEU A 361 20.93 9.64 -14.09
N ALA A 362 21.78 8.79 -13.50
CA ALA A 362 22.99 8.26 -14.14
C ALA A 362 22.72 7.58 -15.49
N ILE A 363 21.58 6.90 -15.64
CA ILE A 363 21.21 6.24 -16.90
C ILE A 363 21.09 7.24 -18.05
N ILE A 364 20.54 8.44 -17.80
CA ILE A 364 20.45 9.49 -18.83
C ILE A 364 21.86 9.95 -19.22
N PHE A 365 22.74 10.15 -18.25
CA PHE A 365 24.13 10.52 -18.52
C PHE A 365 24.88 9.45 -19.32
N LEU A 366 24.67 8.17 -19.02
CA LEU A 366 25.27 7.06 -19.76
C LEU A 366 24.76 6.99 -21.20
N ILE A 367 23.46 7.18 -21.44
CA ILE A 367 22.89 7.23 -22.79
C ILE A 367 23.46 8.42 -23.57
N TYR A 368 23.51 9.60 -22.95
CA TYR A 368 24.08 10.79 -23.57
C TYR A 368 25.55 10.59 -23.94
N LEU A 369 26.37 10.08 -23.01
CA LEU A 369 27.78 9.78 -23.24
C LEU A 369 27.95 8.77 -24.38
N GLY A 370 27.14 7.70 -24.39
CA GLY A 370 27.13 6.71 -25.46
C GLY A 370 26.83 7.31 -26.83
N LEU A 371 25.84 8.20 -26.91
CA LEU A 371 25.48 8.90 -28.15
C LEU A 371 26.59 9.87 -28.61
N CYS A 372 27.25 10.57 -27.68
CA CYS A 372 28.41 11.41 -27.99
C CYS A 372 29.57 10.58 -28.56
N CYS A 373 29.91 9.46 -27.93
CA CYS A 373 30.94 8.55 -28.42
C CYS A 373 30.60 8.02 -29.82
N LEU A 374 29.35 7.62 -30.05
CA LEU A 374 28.89 7.16 -31.36
C LEU A 374 29.01 8.27 -32.43
N SER A 375 28.64 9.50 -32.09
CA SER A 375 28.76 10.64 -32.99
C SER A 375 30.23 10.91 -33.38
N LEU A 376 31.16 10.82 -32.44
CA LEU A 376 32.60 10.96 -32.72
C LEU A 376 33.13 9.86 -33.64
N VAL A 377 32.68 8.61 -33.44
CA VAL A 377 33.05 7.48 -34.30
C VAL A 377 32.53 7.69 -35.72
N VAL A 378 31.27 8.07 -35.88
CA VAL A 378 30.67 8.36 -37.20
C VAL A 378 31.41 9.51 -37.89
N PHE A 379 31.72 10.58 -37.16
CA PHE A 379 32.50 11.70 -37.69
C PHE A 379 33.91 11.29 -38.12
N GLY A 380 34.60 10.45 -37.35
CA GLY A 380 35.90 9.88 -37.72
C GLY A 380 35.82 9.02 -38.99
N PHE A 381 34.79 8.19 -39.12
CA PHE A 381 34.53 7.43 -40.35
C PHE A 381 34.27 8.35 -41.55
N GLU A 382 33.50 9.41 -41.37
CA GLU A 382 33.21 10.39 -42.42
C GLU A 382 34.49 11.10 -42.90
N ILE A 383 35.35 11.56 -41.97
CA ILE A 383 36.65 12.16 -42.31
C ILE A 383 37.52 11.19 -43.09
N THR A 384 37.65 9.95 -42.63
CA THR A 384 38.52 8.95 -43.28
C THR A 384 37.99 8.56 -44.65
N TYR A 385 36.67 8.43 -44.80
CA TYR A 385 36.00 8.17 -46.06
C TYR A 385 36.19 9.32 -47.06
N HIS A 386 35.96 10.56 -46.63
CA HIS A 386 36.15 11.74 -47.48
C HIS A 386 37.62 11.94 -47.88
N LYS A 387 38.56 11.73 -46.96
CA LYS A 387 40.00 11.82 -47.27
C LYS A 387 40.41 10.79 -48.31
N LYS A 388 40.01 9.52 -48.15
CA LYS A 388 40.30 8.46 -49.14
C LYS A 388 39.68 8.76 -50.51
N ASN A 389 38.44 9.23 -50.54
CA ASN A 389 37.78 9.58 -51.79
C ASN A 389 38.41 10.82 -52.44
N PHE A 390 38.79 11.84 -51.67
CA PHE A 390 39.48 13.02 -52.19
C PHE A 390 40.85 12.65 -52.78
N ASP A 391 41.66 11.87 -52.06
CA ASP A 391 42.95 11.37 -52.53
C ASP A 391 42.80 10.51 -53.81
N TYR A 392 41.72 9.72 -53.89
CA TYR A 392 41.40 8.91 -55.07
C TYR A 392 40.99 9.77 -56.26
N PHE A 393 40.14 10.78 -56.06
CA PHE A 393 39.75 11.73 -57.10
C PHE A 393 40.92 12.58 -57.59
N GLU A 394 41.82 13.01 -56.70
CA GLU A 394 43.02 13.77 -57.05
C GLU A 394 44.00 12.92 -57.87
N LYS A 395 44.17 11.63 -57.52
CA LYS A 395 44.94 10.68 -58.33
C LYS A 395 44.36 10.49 -59.74
N ILE A 396 43.04 10.36 -59.86
CA ILE A 396 42.36 10.24 -61.17
C ILE A 396 42.52 11.52 -61.99
N LYS A 397 42.34 12.70 -61.37
CA LYS A 397 42.50 14.00 -62.03
C LYS A 397 43.94 14.19 -62.54
N ASN A 398 44.93 13.83 -61.74
CA ASN A 398 46.35 13.92 -62.12
C ASN A 398 46.71 12.91 -63.22
N TYR A 399 46.14 11.70 -63.20
CA TYR A 399 46.31 10.72 -64.27
C TYR A 399 45.68 11.20 -65.59
N ALA A 400 44.47 11.74 -65.55
CA ALA A 400 43.79 12.29 -66.72
C ALA A 400 44.54 13.49 -67.31
N SER A 401 45.04 14.40 -66.46
CA SER A 401 45.83 15.57 -66.91
C SER A 401 47.16 15.16 -67.56
N ARG A 402 47.89 14.19 -66.99
CA ARG A 402 49.12 13.67 -67.62
C ARG A 402 48.86 12.96 -68.95
N LYS A 403 47.78 12.17 -69.04
CA LYS A 403 47.40 11.48 -70.28
C LYS A 403 46.93 12.46 -71.37
N PHE A 404 46.29 13.57 -70.98
CA PHE A 404 45.90 14.63 -71.92
C PHE A 404 47.11 15.42 -72.44
N LEU A 405 48.07 15.75 -71.56
CA LEU A 405 49.33 16.42 -71.96
C LEU A 405 50.21 15.53 -72.85
N ALA A 406 50.20 14.21 -72.65
CA ALA A 406 50.93 13.27 -73.50
C ALA A 406 50.34 13.09 -74.91
N ASN A 407 49.09 13.51 -75.15
CA ASN A 407 48.44 13.46 -76.46
C ASN A 407 48.54 14.78 -77.25
N ILE A 408 49.11 15.85 -76.67
CA ILE A 408 49.27 17.17 -77.29
C ILE A 408 50.69 17.39 -77.86
N ASN A 409 51.65 16.54 -77.46
CA ASN A 409 52.96 16.42 -78.09
C ASN A 409 52.96 15.23 -79.05
#